data_AF-A0A9D6RPF1-F1
#
_entry.id   AF-A0A9D6RPF1-F1
#
_cell.length_a   1.000
_cell.length_b   1.000
_cell.length_c   1.000
_cell.angle_alpha   90.00
_cell.angle_beta   90.00
_cell.angle_gamma   90.00
#
_symmetry.space_group_name_H-M   'P 1'
#
loop_
_entity.id
_entity.type
_entity.pdbx_description
1 polymer ?
#
loop_
_entity_poly.entity_id
_entity_poly.type
_entity_poly.pdbx_seq_one_letter_code
_entity_poly.pdbx_strand_id
1 'polypeptide(L)'
;MNTQPNATELNLEKVIKRHIEQVLHMTGYNQSQAARILGLPLSTLRSKMKKLSIETKGERKAVASYLPTSDLSPVDAAGASSS
;
A
#
# COMPACT_ATOMS: atom_id res chain seq x y z
N MET A 1 10.94 27.11 8.55
CA MET A 1 10.71 26.30 7.33
C MET A 1 9.22 26.10 7.20
N ASN A 2 8.57 26.80 6.25
CA ASN A 2 7.12 26.78 6.10
C ASN A 2 6.75 25.86 4.92
N THR A 3 6.57 24.57 5.19
CA THR A 3 6.14 23.60 4.17
C THR A 3 4.67 23.86 3.87
N GLN A 4 4.38 24.53 2.75
CA GLN A 4 3.02 24.64 2.25
C GLN A 4 2.52 23.23 1.88
N PRO A 5 1.35 22.78 2.39
CA PRO A 5 0.81 21.48 2.04
C PRO A 5 0.50 21.47 0.54
N ASN A 6 1.08 20.52 -0.19
CA ASN A 6 0.82 20.45 -1.62
C ASN A 6 -0.67 20.06 -1.81
N ALA A 7 -1.35 20.63 -2.82
CA ALA A 7 -2.79 20.38 -3.01
C ALA A 7 -3.12 18.88 -3.22
N THR A 8 -2.15 18.09 -3.68
CA THR A 8 -2.21 16.63 -3.80
C THR A 8 -2.22 15.86 -2.46
N GLU A 9 -1.78 16.47 -1.37
CA GLU A 9 -1.83 15.97 0.01
C GLU A 9 -3.18 16.23 0.69
N LEU A 10 -4.02 17.11 0.12
CA LEU A 10 -5.33 17.48 0.68
C LEU A 10 -6.46 16.51 0.30
N ASN A 11 -6.17 15.42 -0.43
CA ASN A 11 -7.16 14.39 -0.67
C ASN A 11 -7.47 13.65 0.65
N LEU A 12 -8.70 13.81 1.15
CA LEU A 12 -9.16 13.24 2.41
C LEU A 12 -8.90 11.74 2.54
N GLU A 13 -9.06 10.97 1.46
CA GLU A 13 -8.82 9.52 1.48
C GLU A 13 -7.33 9.20 1.70
N LYS A 14 -6.42 9.98 1.11
CA LYS A 14 -4.96 9.83 1.33
C LYS A 14 -4.56 10.20 2.75
N VAL A 15 -5.13 11.27 3.31
CA VAL A 15 -4.86 11.70 4.69
C VAL A 15 -5.35 10.63 5.67
N ILE A 16 -6.57 10.13 5.48
CA ILE A 16 -7.13 9.05 6.29
C ILE A 16 -6.27 7.80 6.19
N LYS A 17 -5.87 7.40 4.96
CA LYS A 17 -5.02 6.23 4.74
C LYS A 17 -3.71 6.33 5.51
N ARG A 18 -2.97 7.44 5.34
CA ARG A 18 -1.70 7.69 6.03
C ARG A 18 -1.87 7.64 7.55
N HIS A 19 -2.95 8.25 8.07
CA HIS A 19 -3.19 8.26 9.50
C HIS A 19 -3.46 6.86 10.06
N ILE A 20 -4.29 6.06 9.38
CA ILE A 20 -4.57 4.67 9.75
C ILE A 20 -3.28 3.83 9.71
N GLU A 21 -2.47 3.98 8.65
CA GLU A 21 -1.18 3.28 8.52
C GLU A 21 -0.21 3.62 9.65
N GLN A 22 -0.11 4.90 10.02
CA GLN A 22 0.76 5.33 11.13
C GLN A 22 0.34 4.69 12.45
N VAL A 23 -0.96 4.74 12.78
CA VAL A 23 -1.47 4.13 14.02
C VAL A 23 -1.28 2.61 14.01
N LEU A 24 -1.52 1.95 12.87
CA LEU A 24 -1.27 0.50 12.75
C LEU A 24 0.21 0.15 12.97
N HIS A 25 1.15 0.92 12.43
CA HIS A 25 2.57 0.69 12.71
C HIS A 25 2.91 0.90 14.19
N MET A 26 2.36 1.95 14.81
CA MET A 26 2.58 2.25 16.23
C MET A 26 2.07 1.13 17.16
N THR A 27 0.98 0.45 16.79
CA THR A 27 0.42 -0.66 17.58
C THR A 27 0.95 -2.04 17.18
N GLY A 28 1.97 -2.12 16.32
CA GLY A 28 2.49 -3.40 15.81
C GLY A 28 1.45 -4.19 15.01
N TYR A 29 0.54 -3.48 14.31
CA TYR A 29 -0.61 -3.99 13.56
C TYR A 29 -1.72 -4.61 14.42
N ASN A 30 -1.77 -4.30 15.71
CA ASN A 30 -2.92 -4.67 16.55
C ASN A 30 -4.14 -3.80 16.19
N GLN A 31 -5.07 -4.36 15.41
CA GLN A 31 -6.26 -3.66 14.91
C GLN A 31 -7.18 -3.18 16.03
N SER A 32 -7.34 -3.96 17.09
CA SER A 32 -8.21 -3.60 18.23
C SER A 32 -7.66 -2.39 18.99
N GLN A 33 -6.34 -2.35 19.21
CA GLN A 33 -5.69 -1.19 19.81
C GLN A 33 -5.70 0.01 18.86
N ALA A 34 -5.45 -0.19 17.56
CA ALA A 34 -5.49 0.89 16.57
C ALA A 34 -6.88 1.53 16.48
N ALA A 35 -7.95 0.73 16.49
CA ALA A 35 -9.33 1.20 16.47
C ALA A 35 -9.64 2.08 17.69
N ARG A 36 -9.15 1.68 18.88
CA ARG A 36 -9.29 2.45 20.12
C ARG A 36 -8.58 3.81 20.03
N ILE A 37 -7.36 3.85 19.50
CA ILE A 37 -6.59 5.09 19.32
C ILE A 37 -7.27 6.02 18.30
N LEU A 38 -7.79 5.47 17.20
CA LEU A 38 -8.50 6.22 16.17
C LEU A 38 -9.91 6.67 16.60
N GLY A 39 -10.42 6.16 17.72
CA GLY A 39 -11.78 6.47 18.18
C GLY A 39 -12.88 5.89 17.27
N LEU A 40 -12.62 4.75 16.62
CA LEU A 40 -13.54 4.13 15.66
C LEU A 40 -13.93 2.71 16.11
N PRO A 41 -15.14 2.22 15.75
CA PRO A 41 -15.45 0.80 15.87
C PRO A 41 -14.48 -0.07 15.04
N LEU A 42 -14.14 -1.25 15.55
CA LEU A 42 -13.24 -2.19 14.86
C LEU A 42 -13.76 -2.58 13.47
N SER A 43 -15.09 -2.75 13.32
CA SER A 43 -15.74 -3.01 12.04
C SER A 43 -15.50 -1.87 11.04
N THR A 44 -15.62 -0.62 11.49
CA THR A 44 -15.36 0.58 10.67
C THR A 44 -13.90 0.65 10.24
N LEU A 45 -12.96 0.37 11.15
CA LEU A 45 -11.54 0.33 10.82
C LEU A 45 -11.27 -0.71 9.72
N ARG A 46 -11.78 -1.94 9.86
CA ARG A 46 -11.61 -3.01 8.86
C ARG A 46 -12.20 -2.63 7.50
N SER A 47 -13.40 -2.05 7.48
CA SER A 47 -14.02 -1.58 6.23
C SER A 47 -13.21 -0.45 5.57
N LYS A 48 -12.66 0.48 6.35
CA LYS A 48 -11.78 1.54 5.83
C LYS A 48 -10.47 0.97 5.30
N MET A 49 -9.85 0.02 6.01
CA MET A 49 -8.64 -0.66 5.55
C MET A 49 -8.85 -1.37 4.22
N LYS A 50 -9.98 -2.08 4.06
CA LYS A 50 -10.36 -2.72 2.79
C LYS A 50 -10.56 -1.70 1.67
N LYS A 51 -11.29 -0.61 1.92
CA LYS A 51 -11.54 0.43 0.91
C LYS A 51 -10.26 1.14 0.46
N LEU A 52 -9.33 1.36 1.39
CA LEU A 52 -8.09 2.12 1.15
C LEU A 52 -6.90 1.23 0.76
N SER A 53 -7.12 -0.09 0.59
CA SER A 53 -6.10 -1.09 0.32
C SER A 53 -4.91 -0.98 1.28
N ILE A 54 -5.20 -0.98 2.59
CA ILE A 54 -4.19 -0.96 3.65
C ILE A 54 -3.88 -2.41 4.02
N GLU A 55 -2.66 -2.85 3.69
CA GLU A 55 -2.20 -4.20 3.95
C GLU A 55 -2.03 -4.47 5.44
N THR A 56 -2.42 -5.68 5.84
CA THR A 56 -2.09 -6.20 7.17
C THR A 56 -0.73 -6.91 7.15
N LYS A 57 -0.12 -7.08 8.33
CA LYS A 57 1.18 -7.75 8.52
C LYS A 57 1.29 -9.13 7.85
N GLY A 58 0.18 -9.80 7.52
CA GLY A 58 0.14 -11.09 6.85
C GLY A 58 0.11 -11.06 5.31
N GLU A 59 -0.27 -9.94 4.68
CA GLU A 59 -0.53 -9.89 3.23
C GLU A 59 0.71 -9.57 2.38
N ARG A 60 1.76 -9.02 2.99
CA ARG A 60 3.05 -8.75 2.31
C ARG A 60 3.78 -10.00 1.79
N LYS A 61 3.31 -11.20 2.13
CA LYS A 61 3.93 -12.46 1.69
C LYS A 61 3.45 -12.94 0.31
N ALA A 62 2.41 -12.35 -0.28
CA ALA A 62 1.78 -12.88 -1.50
C ALA A 62 2.05 -12.10 -2.80
N VAL A 63 2.59 -10.88 -2.75
CA VAL A 63 2.73 -10.02 -3.95
C VAL A 63 4.14 -9.99 -4.55
N ALA A 64 5.14 -10.60 -3.90
CA ALA A 64 6.48 -10.74 -4.46
C ALA A 64 6.55 -11.72 -5.65
N SER A 65 5.48 -12.47 -5.93
CA SER A 65 5.40 -13.43 -7.05
C SER A 65 4.70 -12.89 -8.30
N TYR A 66 4.17 -11.66 -8.27
CA TYR A 66 3.52 -11.02 -9.42
C TYR A 66 4.12 -9.63 -9.67
N LEU A 67 5.35 -9.59 -10.18
CA LEU A 67 5.81 -8.44 -10.96
C LEU A 67 5.34 -8.66 -12.41
N PRO A 68 4.52 -7.75 -12.98
CA PRO A 68 4.30 -7.75 -14.42
C PRO A 68 5.62 -7.32 -15.08
N THR A 69 6.31 -8.26 -15.74
CA THR A 69 7.36 -7.93 -16.72
C THR A 69 6.68 -7.35 -17.95
N SER A 70 6.12 -6.15 -17.83
CA SER A 70 5.75 -5.37 -19.00
C SER A 70 7.02 -4.71 -19.53
N ASP A 71 7.52 -5.30 -20.61
CA ASP A 71 8.23 -4.63 -21.69
C ASP A 71 9.71 -4.27 -21.47
N LEU A 72 10.58 -5.26 -21.70
CA LEU A 72 11.82 -5.04 -22.42
C LEU A 72 11.88 -6.11 -23.52
N SER A 73 11.39 -5.75 -24.70
CA SER A 73 11.77 -6.43 -25.94
C SER A 73 13.27 -6.24 -26.18
N PRO A 74 14.12 -7.28 -26.15
CA PRO A 74 15.44 -7.20 -26.74
C PRO A 74 15.26 -7.49 -28.23
N VAL A 75 15.36 -6.40 -28.98
CA VAL A 75 15.64 -6.33 -30.41
C VAL A 75 16.74 -7.33 -30.80
N ASP A 76 16.61 -7.89 -32.01
CA ASP A 76 17.72 -8.32 -32.86
C ASP A 76 18.90 -9.07 -32.20
N ALA A 77 18.84 -10.40 -32.18
CA ALA A 77 20.08 -11.21 -32.11
C ALA A 77 19.93 -12.54 -32.88
N ALA A 78 20.39 -12.49 -34.13
CA ALA A 78 20.98 -13.57 -34.94
C ALA A 78 20.19 -14.90 -35.08
N GLY A 79 19.74 -15.33 -36.25
CA GLY A 79 20.48 -15.32 -37.51
C GLY A 79 21.57 -16.39 -37.53
N ALA A 80 21.26 -17.51 -38.17
CA ALA A 80 22.18 -18.53 -38.70
C ALA A 80 22.90 -19.46 -37.69
N SER A 81 22.59 -20.76 -37.73
CA SER A 81 23.32 -21.72 -38.58
C SER A 81 23.04 -23.17 -38.16
N SER A 82 22.81 -23.96 -39.18
CA SER A 82 22.74 -25.41 -39.30
C SER A 82 23.83 -26.18 -38.55
N SER A 83 23.50 -27.40 -38.09
CA SER A 83 24.05 -28.68 -38.61
C SER A 83 23.45 -29.88 -37.89
#